data_AF-A0A5C8DNA9-F1
#
_entry.id   AF-A0A5C8DNA9-F1
#
_cell.length_a   1.000
_cell.length_b   1.000
_cell.length_c   1.000
_cell.angle_alpha   90.00
_cell.angle_beta   90.00
_cell.angle_gamma   90.00
#
_symmetry.space_group_name_H-M   'P 1'
#
loop_
_entity.id
_entity.type
_entity.pdbx_description
1 polymer ?
#
loop_
_entity_poly.entity_id
_entity_poly.type
_entity_poly.pdbx_seq_one_letter_code
_entity_poly.pdbx_strand_id
1 'polypeptide(L)'
;MKKLVLLGTIFTLFTIAASAQKGKDIRPEKHRFETGQVTPGERTRIHKNRMQYKRTEHRFKRDGKLSYSERRKLHKMKRHNRHMNYRFHHNNRKRS
;
A
#
# COMPACT_ATOMS: atom_id res chain seq x y z
N MET A 1 -32.78 -59.08 -18.37
CA MET A 1 -33.05 -58.04 -17.33
C MET A 1 -31.71 -57.57 -16.75
N LYS A 2 -31.10 -56.55 -17.35
CA LYS A 2 -29.82 -55.96 -16.90
C LYS A 2 -30.08 -54.47 -16.66
N LYS A 3 -30.53 -54.13 -15.46
CA LYS A 3 -30.55 -52.75 -14.95
C LYS A 3 -29.28 -52.60 -14.11
N LEU A 4 -28.68 -51.41 -14.08
CA LEU A 4 -27.47 -50.98 -13.35
C LEU A 4 -26.26 -50.61 -14.23
N VAL A 5 -26.47 -49.78 -15.25
CA VAL A 5 -25.40 -48.90 -15.75
C VAL A 5 -25.98 -47.50 -15.91
N LEU A 6 -26.24 -46.84 -14.77
CA LEU A 6 -26.66 -45.43 -14.74
C LEU A 6 -26.42 -44.87 -13.33
N LEU A 7 -25.20 -45.05 -12.83
CA LEU A 7 -24.77 -44.48 -11.56
C LEU A 7 -23.26 -44.28 -11.63
N GLY A 8 -22.83 -43.07 -12.05
CA GLY A 8 -21.39 -42.79 -12.11
C GLY A 8 -20.96 -41.51 -12.80
N THR A 9 -21.86 -40.59 -13.17
CA THR A 9 -21.50 -39.31 -13.81
C THR A 9 -21.97 -38.09 -13.03
N ILE A 10 -21.87 -38.14 -11.70
CA ILE A 10 -22.11 -36.96 -10.85
C ILE A 10 -20.93 -36.81 -9.89
N PHE A 11 -19.72 -36.66 -10.42
CA PHE A 11 -18.56 -36.29 -9.59
C PHE A 11 -17.54 -35.44 -10.33
N THR A 12 -17.99 -34.52 -11.17
CA THR A 12 -17.10 -33.57 -11.83
C THR A 12 -17.75 -32.20 -11.86
N LEU A 13 -17.89 -31.54 -10.71
CA LEU A 13 -18.11 -30.09 -10.64
C LEU A 13 -17.79 -29.59 -9.21
N PHE A 14 -16.65 -29.99 -8.66
CA PHE A 14 -16.00 -29.22 -7.58
C PHE A 14 -15.05 -28.21 -8.25
N THR A 15 -15.62 -27.22 -8.94
CA THR A 15 -14.86 -26.05 -9.40
C THR A 15 -14.52 -25.21 -8.18
N ILE A 16 -13.36 -25.48 -7.58
CA ILE A 16 -12.77 -24.60 -6.58
C ILE A 16 -12.45 -23.28 -7.28
N ALA A 17 -13.34 -22.30 -7.15
CA ALA A 17 -13.05 -20.93 -7.52
C ALA A 17 -12.00 -20.40 -6.53
N ALA A 18 -10.71 -20.62 -6.83
CA ALA A 18 -9.60 -19.88 -6.25
C ALA A 18 -9.63 -18.45 -6.82
N SER A 19 -10.70 -17.72 -6.53
CA SER A 19 -10.85 -16.33 -6.91
C SER A 19 -10.35 -15.45 -5.78
N ALA A 20 -9.57 -14.43 -6.16
CA ALA A 20 -9.15 -13.31 -5.33
C ALA A 20 -8.04 -13.54 -4.29
N GLN A 21 -6.90 -14.06 -4.75
CA GLN A 21 -5.62 -13.56 -4.25
C GLN A 21 -4.77 -12.98 -5.39
N LYS A 22 -5.38 -12.07 -6.17
CA LYS A 22 -4.60 -11.02 -6.83
C LYS A 22 -4.15 -10.05 -5.75
N GLY A 23 -3.21 -10.53 -4.92
CA GLY A 23 -2.49 -9.72 -3.95
C GLY A 23 -2.00 -8.52 -4.71
N LYS A 24 -2.57 -7.37 -4.37
CA LYS A 24 -2.14 -6.07 -4.86
C LYS A 24 -0.65 -6.07 -4.61
N ASP A 25 0.13 -6.19 -5.67
CA ASP A 25 1.58 -6.26 -5.64
C ASP A 25 2.02 -4.99 -4.91
N ILE A 26 2.21 -5.08 -3.58
CA ILE A 26 2.69 -3.98 -2.76
C ILE A 26 4.17 -3.96 -3.06
N ARG A 27 4.52 -3.58 -4.29
CA ARG A 27 5.89 -3.20 -4.62
C ARG A 27 6.22 -2.13 -3.59
N PRO A 28 7.15 -2.37 -2.66
CA PRO A 28 7.62 -1.30 -1.82
C PRO A 28 8.14 -0.28 -2.80
N GLU A 29 7.48 0.88 -2.83
CA GLU A 29 7.89 2.01 -3.65
C GLU A 29 9.36 2.26 -3.29
N LYS A 30 10.26 1.74 -4.13
CA LYS A 30 11.70 1.84 -3.98
C LYS A 30 12.01 3.27 -4.36
N HIS A 31 11.84 4.18 -3.39
CA HIS A 31 12.41 5.50 -3.51
C HIS A 31 13.92 5.30 -3.51
N ARG A 32 14.51 5.29 -4.71
CA ARG A 32 15.94 5.49 -4.88
C ARG A 32 16.21 6.90 -4.37
N PHE A 33 16.63 6.99 -3.11
CA PHE A 33 17.33 8.17 -2.66
C PHE A 33 18.64 8.16 -3.45
N GLU A 34 18.83 9.11 -4.36
CA GLU A 34 20.16 9.33 -4.91
C GLU A 34 21.10 9.55 -3.73
N THR A 35 22.01 8.60 -3.59
CA THR A 35 22.96 8.51 -2.48
C THR A 35 23.73 9.80 -2.43
N GLY A 36 23.54 10.57 -1.35
CA GLY A 36 24.20 11.85 -1.15
C GLY A 36 23.28 13.07 -1.12
N GLN A 37 21.96 12.96 -1.35
CA GLN A 37 21.02 14.11 -1.31
C GLN A 37 20.09 14.18 -0.07
N VAL A 38 20.16 13.26 0.88
CA VAL A 38 19.38 13.37 2.14
C VAL A 38 20.26 13.03 3.35
N THR A 39 20.30 13.89 4.36
CA THR A 39 21.05 13.61 5.61
C THR A 39 20.38 12.49 6.43
N PRO A 40 21.08 11.79 7.33
CA PRO A 40 20.47 10.78 8.18
C PRO A 40 19.25 11.29 8.97
N GLY A 41 19.33 12.50 9.54
CA GLY A 41 18.21 13.11 10.26
C GLY A 41 16.99 13.39 9.37
N GLU A 42 17.21 13.82 8.13
CA GLU A 42 16.14 14.04 7.16
C GLU A 42 15.52 12.73 6.69
N ARG A 43 16.33 11.69 6.48
CA ARG A 43 15.86 10.34 6.17
C ARG A 43 14.95 9.82 7.28
N THR A 44 15.35 9.99 8.53
CA THR A 44 14.52 9.65 9.70
C THR A 44 13.21 10.42 9.71
N ARG A 45 13.24 11.72 9.40
CA ARG A 45 12.03 12.56 9.33
C ARG A 45 11.09 12.13 8.20
N ILE A 46 11.61 11.84 7.01
CA ILE A 46 10.83 11.29 5.88
C ILE A 46 10.18 9.97 6.28
N HIS A 47 10.94 9.07 6.91
CA HIS A 47 10.44 7.77 7.36
C HIS A 47 9.32 7.94 8.40
N LYS A 48 9.53 8.77 9.42
CA LYS A 48 8.52 9.06 10.46
C LYS A 48 7.22 9.60 9.85
N ASN A 49 7.32 10.55 8.92
CA ASN A 49 6.17 11.13 8.23
C ASN A 49 5.40 10.08 7.39
N ARG A 50 6.12 9.15 6.74
CA ARG A 50 5.52 8.03 6.01
C ARG A 50 4.79 7.07 6.94
N MET A 51 5.42 6.72 8.06
CA MET A 51 4.83 5.83 9.06
C MET A 51 3.57 6.45 9.69
N GLN A 52 3.59 7.75 9.97
CA GLN A 52 2.42 8.45 10.49
C GLN A 52 1.28 8.47 9.47
N TYR A 53 1.56 8.71 8.19
CA TYR A 53 0.56 8.59 7.12
C TYR A 53 -0.03 7.18 7.08
N LYS A 54 0.81 6.13 7.10
CA LYS A 54 0.33 4.74 7.04
C LYS A 54 -0.52 4.34 8.24
N ARG A 55 -0.12 4.71 9.45
CA ARG A 55 -0.92 4.47 10.66
C ARG A 55 -2.28 5.17 10.60
N THR A 56 -2.29 6.41 10.10
CA THR A 56 -3.53 7.20 9.96
C THR A 56 -4.43 6.63 8.87
N GLU A 57 -3.86 6.28 7.72
CA GLU A 57 -4.56 5.63 6.61
C GLU A 57 -5.19 4.31 7.05
N HIS A 58 -4.46 3.49 7.81
CA HIS A 58 -4.98 2.23 8.32
C HIS A 58 -6.13 2.45 9.31
N ARG A 59 -5.98 3.41 10.24
CA ARG A 59 -7.03 3.77 11.21
C ARG A 59 -8.32 4.21 10.52
N PHE A 60 -8.23 5.09 9.53
CA PHE A 60 -9.41 5.58 8.79
C PHE A 60 -10.04 4.54 7.88
N LYS A 61 -9.31 3.48 7.51
CA LYS A 61 -9.86 2.37 6.72
C LYS A 61 -10.47 1.26 7.56
N ARG A 62 -10.31 1.31 8.89
CA ARG A 62 -10.78 0.27 9.81
C ARG A 62 -12.28 0.03 9.70
N ASP A 63 -13.04 1.11 9.56
CA ASP A 63 -14.51 1.07 9.54
C ASP A 63 -15.05 0.85 8.10
N GLY A 64 -14.16 0.56 7.14
CA GLY A 64 -14.48 0.22 5.74
C GLY A 64 -14.88 1.41 4.85
N LYS A 65 -15.21 2.57 5.44
CA LYS A 65 -15.61 3.79 4.73
C LYS A 65 -14.73 4.97 5.15
N LEU A 66 -14.22 5.71 4.16
CA LEU A 66 -13.49 6.95 4.36
C LEU A 66 -14.45 8.13 4.22
N SER A 67 -14.68 8.84 5.32
CA SER A 67 -15.42 10.10 5.30
C SER A 67 -14.68 11.19 4.51
N TYR A 68 -15.39 12.25 4.15
CA TYR A 68 -14.81 13.39 3.44
C TYR A 68 -13.69 14.07 4.25
N SER A 69 -13.89 14.23 5.56
CA SER A 69 -12.92 14.86 6.45
C SER A 69 -11.63 14.02 6.59
N GLU A 70 -11.76 12.70 6.72
CA GLU A 70 -10.62 11.77 6.76
C GLU A 70 -9.86 11.76 5.45
N ARG A 71 -10.57 11.75 4.32
CA ARG A 71 -9.96 11.84 2.98
C ARG A 71 -9.18 13.16 2.84
N ARG A 72 -9.78 14.29 3.22
CA ARG A 72 -9.12 15.60 3.23
C ARG A 72 -7.87 15.61 4.11
N LYS A 73 -7.93 14.98 5.29
CA LYS A 73 -6.79 14.86 6.20
C LYS A 73 -5.66 14.02 5.59
N LEU A 74 -5.96 12.87 5.00
CA LEU A 74 -4.96 12.06 4.30
C LEU A 74 -4.34 12.81 3.12
N HIS A 75 -5.13 13.56 2.34
CA HIS A 75 -4.60 14.41 1.27
C HIS A 75 -3.64 15.48 1.79
N LYS A 76 -4.00 16.17 2.88
CA LYS A 76 -3.13 17.18 3.50
C LYS A 76 -1.81 16.56 3.96
N MET A 77 -1.86 15.40 4.61
CA MET A 77 -0.66 14.65 5.02
C MET A 77 0.19 14.22 3.82
N LYS A 78 -0.43 13.69 2.76
CA LYS A 78 0.27 13.28 1.54
C LYS A 78 0.97 14.48 0.86
N ARG A 79 0.29 15.63 0.78
CA ARG A 79 0.87 16.87 0.23
C ARG A 79 2.04 17.36 1.08
N HIS A 80 1.91 17.35 2.40
CA HIS A 80 2.98 17.70 3.32
C HIS A 80 4.21 16.79 3.15
N ASN A 81 4.00 15.47 3.11
CA ASN A 81 5.08 14.50 2.92
C ASN A 81 5.80 14.71 1.58
N ARG A 82 5.06 14.95 0.49
CA ARG A 82 5.65 15.27 -0.82
C ARG A 82 6.50 16.54 -0.77
N HIS A 83 5.97 17.60 -0.16
CA HIS A 83 6.68 18.87 -0.04
C HIS A 83 7.96 18.75 0.80
N MET A 84 7.89 18.04 1.94
CA MET A 84 9.06 17.78 2.77
C MET A 84 10.11 16.94 2.03
N ASN A 85 9.68 15.89 1.33
CA ASN A 85 10.59 15.08 0.53
C ASN A 85 11.29 15.92 -0.54
N TYR A 86 10.54 16.71 -1.30
CA TYR A 86 11.10 17.64 -2.29
C TYR A 86 12.12 18.59 -1.66
N ARG A 87 11.77 19.23 -0.53
CA ARG A 87 12.67 20.15 0.18
C ARG A 87 13.94 19.50 0.67
N PHE A 88 13.90 18.26 1.16
CA PHE A 88 15.11 17.56 1.61
C PHE A 88 16.02 17.17 0.46
N HIS A 89 15.44 16.81 -0.68
CA HIS A 89 16.21 16.52 -1.90
C HIS A 89 16.80 17.76 -2.56
N HIS A 90 16.09 18.91 -2.50
CA HIS A 90 16.47 20.16 -3.16
C HIS A 90 16.94 21.22 -2.16
N ASN A 91 17.42 20.80 -0.98
CA ASN A 91 18.12 21.73 -0.12
C ASN A 91 19.53 21.91 -0.71
N ASN A 92 19.88 23.12 -1.12
CA ASN A 92 21.21 23.44 -1.67
C ASN A 92 22.32 23.40 -0.61
N ARG A 93 22.23 22.46 0.34
CA ARG A 93 23.22 22.28 1.39
C ARG A 93 24.45 21.63 0.77
N LYS A 94 25.58 22.35 0.82
CA LYS A 94 26.90 21.73 0.62
C LYS A 94 27.11 20.69 1.72
N ARG A 95 27.49 19.49 1.31
CA ARG A 95 27.72 18.35 2.20
C ARG A 95 29.23 18.23 2.32
N SER A 96 29.74 18.70 3.45
CA SER A 96 31.15 18.62 3.84
C SER A 96 31.54 17.18 4.14
#